data_AF-A0AA36H895-F1
#
_entry.id   AF-A0AA36H895-F1
#
_cell.length_a   1.000
_cell.length_b   1.000
_cell.length_c   1.000
_cell.angle_alpha   90.00
_cell.angle_beta   90.00
_cell.angle_gamma   90.00
#
_symmetry.space_group_name_H-M   'P 1'
#
loop_
_entity.id
_entity.type
_entity.pdbx_description
1 polymer ?
#
loop_
_entity_poly.entity_id
_entity_poly.type
_entity_poly.pdbx_seq_one_letter_code
_entity_poly.pdbx_strand_id
1 'polypeptide(L)'
;MAVTSSAASESPLLYCPICDEGLNDHVSLAHHCDDRHSDVGANGKPQDYAVFTLTFGSDRQFEARLRSRINKDLHDLLSINDLSTFEGKFAQILAYLEVEGQGAMPQYLKDNYLGRTRSCASFANHGVLDTTMISERWHLRLKQDFLQQNANSRADFLVDLLIRAVEDIADTAEIRELENSVNMTEATSSNPVTEAQERRDQRSQIRNNIKSKFSVITANVNSLVNTNTEQALSFLKDIYELVDQASMIKLHPVSENLDSEFISVIYITPVTLFSPVVDPIPSELAM
;
A
#
# COMPACT_ATOMS: atom_id res chain seq x y z
N MET A 1 65.47 13.13 4.85
CA MET A 1 64.28 13.22 5.72
C MET A 1 63.28 12.19 5.19
N ALA A 2 63.11 11.08 5.89
CA ALA A 2 62.18 10.02 5.49
C ALA A 2 60.81 10.32 6.11
N VAL A 3 59.79 10.47 5.26
CA VAL A 3 58.40 10.65 5.68
C VAL A 3 57.85 9.25 5.96
N THR A 4 57.79 8.86 7.22
CA THR A 4 57.07 7.67 7.66
C THR A 4 55.58 8.00 7.64
N SER A 5 54.90 7.58 6.57
CA SER A 5 53.44 7.64 6.49
C SER A 5 52.89 6.64 7.51
N SER A 6 52.35 7.17 8.61
CA SER A 6 51.66 6.41 9.64
C SER A 6 50.36 5.89 9.04
N ALA A 7 50.36 4.65 8.57
CA ALA A 7 49.15 3.95 8.15
C ALA A 7 48.23 3.84 9.38
N ALA A 8 47.19 4.68 9.42
CA ALA A 8 46.10 4.52 10.36
C ALA A 8 45.49 3.14 10.09
N SER A 9 45.54 2.24 11.08
CA SER A 9 44.90 0.94 10.97
C SER A 9 43.39 1.16 10.88
N GLU A 10 42.83 1.00 9.68
CA GLU A 10 41.38 0.97 9.50
C GLU A 10 40.81 -0.17 10.36
N SER A 11 39.79 0.16 11.15
CA SER A 11 39.12 -0.83 11.98
C SER A 11 38.35 -1.79 11.05
N PRO A 12 38.39 -3.11 11.30
CA PRO A 12 37.67 -4.08 10.47
C PRO A 12 36.18 -3.76 10.45
N LEU A 13 35.56 -3.86 9.26
CA LEU A 13 34.13 -3.60 9.08
C LEU A 13 33.25 -4.80 9.43
N LEU A 14 33.81 -6.01 9.33
CA LEU A 14 33.10 -7.28 9.54
C LEU A 14 33.95 -8.21 10.41
N TYR A 15 33.31 -9.12 11.12
CA TYR A 15 33.97 -10.15 11.91
C TYR A 15 33.45 -11.52 11.52
N CYS A 16 34.34 -12.50 11.37
CA CYS A 16 33.95 -13.88 11.14
C CYS A 16 33.21 -14.43 12.38
N PRO A 17 32.00 -14.97 12.25
CA PRO A 17 31.23 -15.46 13.40
C PRO A 17 31.77 -16.77 14.01
N ILE A 18 32.74 -17.42 13.36
CA ILE A 18 33.31 -18.71 13.79
C ILE A 18 34.61 -18.51 14.58
N CYS A 19 35.46 -17.57 14.17
CA CYS A 19 36.77 -17.35 14.80
C CYS A 19 37.08 -15.89 15.16
N ASP A 20 36.10 -14.99 15.06
CA ASP A 20 36.21 -13.56 15.38
C ASP A 20 37.33 -12.80 14.62
N GLU A 21 37.79 -13.32 13.48
CA GLU A 21 38.78 -12.63 12.65
C GLU A 21 38.13 -11.43 11.93
N GLY A 22 38.75 -10.25 12.06
CA GLY A 22 38.26 -9.01 11.46
C GLY A 22 38.61 -8.92 9.97
N LEU A 23 37.63 -8.57 9.16
CA LEU A 23 37.70 -8.52 7.69
C LEU A 23 37.12 -7.20 7.16
N ASN A 24 37.59 -6.78 5.98
CA ASN A 24 37.25 -5.47 5.41
C ASN A 24 35.98 -5.48 4.57
N ASP A 25 35.65 -6.61 3.95
CA ASP A 25 34.50 -6.72 3.05
C ASP A 25 33.91 -8.14 3.05
N HIS A 26 32.70 -8.27 2.50
CA HIS A 26 31.96 -9.52 2.47
C HIS A 26 32.62 -10.59 1.59
N VAL A 27 33.38 -10.20 0.56
CA VAL A 27 34.08 -11.13 -0.34
C VAL A 27 35.25 -11.77 0.39
N SER A 28 36.03 -10.96 1.09
CA SER A 28 37.11 -11.41 1.96
C SER A 28 36.59 -12.32 3.08
N LEU A 29 35.43 -12.00 3.66
CA LEU A 29 34.77 -12.85 4.65
C LEU A 29 34.32 -14.19 4.07
N ALA A 30 33.72 -14.19 2.88
CA ALA A 30 33.31 -15.42 2.21
C ALA A 30 34.52 -16.32 1.91
N HIS A 31 35.59 -15.78 1.33
CA HIS A 31 36.83 -16.53 1.09
C HIS A 31 37.47 -17.04 2.38
N HIS A 32 37.55 -16.20 3.42
CA HIS A 32 38.05 -16.63 4.72
C HIS A 32 37.26 -17.83 5.27
N CYS A 33 35.93 -17.78 5.18
CA CYS A 33 35.08 -18.85 5.67
C CYS A 33 35.18 -20.12 4.83
N ASP A 34 35.34 -20.01 3.51
CA ASP A 34 35.56 -21.15 2.63
C ASP A 34 36.90 -21.84 2.94
N ASP A 35 37.97 -21.05 3.08
CA ASP A 35 39.33 -21.56 3.29
C ASP A 35 39.52 -22.17 4.69
N ARG A 36 38.92 -21.58 5.72
CA ARG A 36 39.19 -21.96 7.12
C ARG A 36 38.07 -22.73 7.79
N HIS A 37 36.84 -22.63 7.28
CA HIS A 37 35.65 -23.15 7.95
C HIS A 37 34.73 -23.96 7.02
N SER A 38 35.19 -24.39 5.84
CA SER A 38 34.39 -25.21 4.90
C SER A 38 33.86 -26.51 5.54
N ASP A 39 34.65 -27.14 6.41
CA ASP A 39 34.29 -28.41 7.06
C ASP A 39 33.38 -28.24 8.30
N VAL A 40 33.41 -27.09 8.96
CA VAL A 40 32.73 -26.86 10.24
C VAL A 40 31.47 -26.02 10.09
N GLY A 41 31.46 -25.11 9.09
CA GLY A 41 30.37 -24.25 8.67
C GLY A 41 29.53 -23.61 9.80
N ALA A 42 28.34 -23.12 9.46
CA ALA A 42 27.40 -22.60 10.44
C ALA A 42 26.61 -23.76 11.08
N ASN A 43 26.53 -23.80 12.42
CA ASN A 43 25.82 -24.83 13.19
C ASN A 43 26.33 -26.27 12.94
N GLY A 44 27.63 -26.43 12.66
CA GLY A 44 28.25 -27.75 12.47
C GLY A 44 27.88 -28.43 11.15
N LYS A 45 27.36 -27.67 10.18
CA LYS A 45 27.08 -28.16 8.82
C LYS A 45 27.87 -27.36 7.80
N PRO A 46 28.51 -28.01 6.81
CA PRO A 46 29.16 -27.33 5.70
C PRO A 46 28.24 -26.29 5.05
N GLN A 47 28.79 -25.12 4.74
CA GLN A 47 28.09 -24.03 4.05
C GLN A 47 28.76 -23.80 2.70
N ASP A 48 27.99 -23.37 1.71
CA ASP A 48 28.52 -22.92 0.44
C ASP A 48 28.85 -21.42 0.53
N TYR A 49 30.14 -21.10 0.53
CA TYR A 49 30.66 -19.73 0.58
C TYR A 49 31.00 -19.18 -0.82
N ALA A 50 30.53 -19.82 -1.89
CA ALA A 50 30.78 -19.36 -3.25
C ALA A 50 30.31 -17.92 -3.46
N VAL A 51 31.24 -17.07 -3.91
CA VAL A 51 30.96 -15.68 -4.28
C VAL A 51 30.58 -15.63 -5.76
N PHE A 52 29.34 -15.26 -6.04
CA PHE A 52 28.85 -15.09 -7.40
C PHE A 52 28.94 -13.63 -7.82
N THR A 53 29.83 -13.31 -8.76
CA THR A 53 29.85 -12.01 -9.42
C THR A 53 28.93 -12.04 -10.63
N LEU A 54 27.87 -11.24 -10.59
CA LEU A 54 26.95 -11.07 -11.71
C LEU A 54 27.36 -9.84 -12.51
N THR A 55 27.65 -10.03 -13.79
CA THR A 55 27.92 -8.93 -14.73
C THR A 55 26.71 -8.71 -15.62
N PHE A 56 26.43 -7.44 -15.94
CA PHE A 56 25.32 -7.04 -16.80
C PHE A 56 25.88 -6.30 -18.01
N GLY A 57 25.29 -6.53 -19.19
CA GLY A 57 25.74 -5.86 -20.41
C GLY A 57 25.35 -4.38 -20.47
N SER A 58 24.41 -3.95 -19.63
CA SER A 58 24.00 -2.55 -19.49
C SER A 58 23.20 -2.32 -18.20
N ASP A 59 23.15 -1.08 -17.75
CA ASP A 59 22.31 -0.64 -16.62
C ASP A 59 20.83 -1.01 -16.84
N ARG A 60 20.34 -0.93 -18.08
CA ARG A 60 18.96 -1.31 -18.42
C ARG A 60 18.65 -2.77 -18.12
N GLN A 61 19.61 -3.67 -18.34
CA GLN A 61 19.44 -5.10 -18.04
C GLN A 61 19.45 -5.34 -16.53
N PHE A 62 20.33 -4.67 -15.81
CA PHE A 62 20.36 -4.69 -14.34
C PHE A 62 19.03 -4.23 -13.76
N GLU A 63 18.56 -3.05 -14.17
CA GLU A 63 17.29 -2.47 -13.72
C GLU A 63 16.08 -3.35 -14.05
N ALA A 64 16.06 -3.97 -15.23
CA ALA A 64 14.99 -4.89 -15.62
C ALA A 64 14.96 -6.14 -14.71
N ARG A 65 16.12 -6.70 -14.37
CA ARG A 65 16.23 -7.84 -13.44
C ARG A 65 15.82 -7.44 -12.04
N LEU A 66 16.35 -6.33 -11.53
CA LEU A 66 16.03 -5.80 -10.21
C LEU A 66 14.52 -5.61 -10.08
N ARG A 67 13.90 -4.92 -11.05
CA ARG A 67 12.45 -4.71 -11.08
C ARG A 67 11.66 -6.02 -11.08
N SER A 68 12.07 -6.99 -11.90
CA SER A 68 11.41 -8.31 -11.97
C SER A 68 11.44 -9.01 -10.61
N ARG A 69 12.60 -9.01 -9.95
CA ARG A 69 12.77 -9.62 -8.63
C ARG A 69 11.96 -8.90 -7.57
N ILE A 70 12.06 -7.57 -7.48
CA ILE A 70 11.31 -6.77 -6.50
C ILE A 70 9.81 -6.95 -6.68
N ASN A 71 9.31 -6.98 -7.92
CA ASN A 71 7.90 -7.24 -8.18
C ASN A 71 7.48 -8.64 -7.70
N LYS A 72 8.28 -9.67 -7.97
CA LYS A 72 8.03 -11.03 -7.45
C LYS A 72 8.01 -11.04 -5.93
N ASP A 73 9.04 -10.48 -5.29
CA ASP A 73 9.16 -10.47 -3.83
C ASP A 73 8.03 -9.66 -3.16
N LEU A 74 7.63 -8.54 -3.75
CA LEU A 74 6.47 -7.78 -3.28
C LEU A 74 5.18 -8.60 -3.45
N HIS A 75 4.97 -9.24 -4.61
CA HIS A 75 3.80 -10.09 -4.82
C HIS A 75 3.73 -11.26 -3.82
N ASP A 76 4.87 -11.90 -3.56
CA ASP A 76 4.99 -12.96 -2.56
C ASP A 76 4.70 -12.41 -1.15
N LEU A 77 5.22 -11.23 -0.82
CA LEU A 77 4.96 -10.54 0.45
C LEU A 77 3.45 -10.33 0.68
N LEU A 78 2.71 -9.94 -0.37
CA LEU A 78 1.26 -9.71 -0.28
C LEU A 78 0.45 -10.99 -0.08
N SER A 79 1.06 -12.14 -0.33
CA SER A 79 0.42 -13.45 -0.15
C SER A 79 0.62 -14.00 1.27
N ILE A 80 1.34 -13.28 2.14
CA ILE A 80 1.65 -13.72 3.51
C ILE A 80 0.59 -13.22 4.50
N ASN A 81 -0.12 -14.17 5.14
CA ASN A 81 -1.15 -13.89 6.17
C ASN A 81 -0.57 -13.69 7.58
N ASP A 82 0.61 -14.22 7.85
CA ASP A 82 1.23 -14.16 9.18
C ASP A 82 2.06 -12.89 9.33
N LEU A 83 1.78 -12.12 10.39
CA LEU A 83 2.43 -10.82 10.62
C LEU A 83 3.95 -10.96 10.78
N SER A 84 4.42 -11.96 11.54
CA SER A 84 5.85 -12.13 11.80
C SER A 84 6.61 -12.48 10.51
N THR A 85 6.02 -13.35 9.68
CA THR A 85 6.58 -13.75 8.40
C THR A 85 6.55 -12.58 7.41
N PHE A 86 5.48 -11.77 7.43
CA PHE A 86 5.36 -10.56 6.61
C PHE A 86 6.45 -9.54 6.99
N GLU A 87 6.58 -9.22 8.27
CA GLU A 87 7.60 -8.29 8.78
C GLU A 87 9.01 -8.76 8.40
N GLY A 88 9.29 -10.06 8.56
CA GLY A 88 10.56 -10.66 8.14
C GLY A 88 10.83 -10.52 6.65
N LYS A 89 9.87 -10.85 5.78
CA LYS A 89 10.01 -10.74 4.32
C LYS A 89 10.11 -9.27 3.89
N PHE A 90 9.38 -8.36 4.52
CA PHE A 90 9.46 -6.92 4.22
C PHE A 90 10.83 -6.35 4.58
N ALA A 91 11.38 -6.72 5.75
CA ALA A 91 12.74 -6.33 6.14
C ALA A 91 13.80 -6.88 5.17
N GLN A 92 13.63 -8.12 4.68
CA GLN A 92 14.52 -8.69 3.65
C GLN A 92 14.49 -7.88 2.35
N ILE A 93 13.31 -7.45 1.90
CA ILE A 93 13.17 -6.62 0.69
C ILE A 93 13.87 -5.27 0.88
N LEU A 94 13.71 -4.63 2.04
CA LEU A 94 14.38 -3.36 2.34
C LEU A 94 15.90 -3.52 2.36
N ALA A 95 16.42 -4.54 3.04
CA ALA A 95 17.86 -4.81 3.09
C ALA A 95 18.41 -5.11 1.70
N TYR A 96 17.69 -5.87 0.88
CA TYR A 96 18.08 -6.15 -0.50
C TYR A 96 18.18 -4.86 -1.33
N LEU A 97 17.17 -4.00 -1.28
CA LEU A 97 17.19 -2.70 -1.99
C LEU A 97 18.33 -1.79 -1.53
N GLU A 98 18.68 -1.79 -0.25
CA GLU A 98 19.80 -1.01 0.28
C GLU A 98 21.15 -1.52 -0.23
N VAL A 99 21.35 -2.84 -0.25
CA VAL A 99 22.56 -3.48 -0.79
C VAL A 99 22.72 -3.20 -2.28
N GLU A 100 21.63 -3.19 -3.03
CA GLU A 100 21.62 -2.88 -4.47
C GLU A 100 21.72 -1.36 -4.76
N GLY A 101 21.89 -0.51 -3.73
CA GLY A 101 22.09 0.93 -3.88
C GLY A 101 20.83 1.73 -4.25
N GLN A 102 19.64 1.14 -4.09
CA GLN A 102 18.37 1.72 -4.54
C GLN A 102 17.77 2.71 -3.53
N GLY A 103 18.58 3.52 -2.84
CA GLY A 103 18.23 4.21 -1.59
C GLY A 103 16.90 4.99 -1.56
N ALA A 104 16.42 5.50 -2.69
CA ALA A 104 15.10 6.16 -2.77
C ALA A 104 13.92 5.22 -2.53
N MET A 105 13.97 3.98 -3.05
CA MET A 105 12.88 3.00 -2.95
C MET A 105 12.68 2.44 -1.53
N PRO A 106 13.71 1.95 -0.79
CA PRO A 106 13.53 1.48 0.58
C PRO A 106 13.15 2.63 1.50
N GLN A 107 13.62 3.86 1.26
CA GLN A 107 13.18 5.03 2.03
C GLN A 107 11.68 5.27 1.83
N TYR A 108 11.21 5.29 0.58
CA TYR A 108 9.78 5.41 0.28
C TYR A 108 8.96 4.31 0.95
N LEU A 109 9.42 3.06 0.88
CA LEU A 109 8.73 1.93 1.50
C LEU A 109 8.67 2.07 3.03
N LYS A 110 9.75 2.51 3.68
CA LYS A 110 9.78 2.76 5.12
C LYS A 110 8.79 3.84 5.52
N ASP A 111 8.83 4.99 4.85
CA ASP A 111 8.01 6.15 5.20
C ASP A 111 6.51 5.88 5.01
N ASN A 112 6.13 5.08 4.02
CA ASN A 112 4.72 4.86 3.68
C ASN A 112 4.13 3.58 4.29
N TYR A 113 4.94 2.53 4.51
CA TYR A 113 4.41 1.20 4.83
C TYR A 113 4.92 0.61 6.15
N LEU A 114 6.08 1.03 6.68
CA LEU A 114 6.62 0.46 7.93
C LEU A 114 5.70 0.68 9.14
N GLY A 115 5.06 1.85 9.23
CA GLY A 115 4.06 2.13 10.27
C GLY A 115 2.71 1.43 10.05
N ARG A 116 2.50 0.84 8.87
CA ARG A 116 1.22 0.24 8.45
C ARG A 116 1.30 -1.29 8.32
N THR A 117 2.43 -1.89 8.68
CA THR A 117 2.69 -3.32 8.46
C THR A 117 1.61 -4.22 9.07
N ARG A 118 1.13 -3.90 10.28
CA ARG A 118 0.00 -4.63 10.90
C ARG A 118 -1.29 -4.56 10.09
N SER A 119 -1.63 -3.36 9.60
CA SER A 119 -2.80 -3.19 8.74
C SER A 119 -2.62 -3.96 7.44
N CYS A 120 -1.47 -3.83 6.77
CA CYS A 120 -1.17 -4.54 5.54
C CYS A 120 -1.25 -6.07 5.70
N ALA A 121 -0.67 -6.64 6.76
CA ALA A 121 -0.70 -8.07 7.04
C ALA A 121 -2.13 -8.58 7.37
N SER A 122 -2.93 -7.77 8.08
CA SER A 122 -4.33 -8.14 8.38
C SER A 122 -5.24 -8.22 7.15
N PHE A 123 -4.82 -7.62 6.04
CA PHE A 123 -5.54 -7.59 4.77
C PHE A 123 -4.96 -8.54 3.72
N ALA A 124 -4.31 -9.63 4.13
CA ALA A 124 -3.72 -10.61 3.21
C ALA A 124 -4.71 -11.35 2.27
N ASN A 125 -5.97 -10.88 2.21
CA ASN A 125 -6.84 -11.05 1.06
C ASN A 125 -6.61 -9.88 0.09
N HIS A 126 -5.92 -10.12 -1.04
CA HIS A 126 -5.65 -9.30 -2.25
C HIS A 126 -6.21 -7.86 -2.40
N GLY A 127 -7.38 -7.53 -1.85
CA GLY A 127 -8.13 -6.30 -2.10
C GLY A 127 -7.52 -4.98 -1.65
N VAL A 128 -6.64 -4.92 -0.63
CA VAL A 128 -6.18 -3.61 -0.09
C VAL A 128 -4.96 -3.03 -0.83
N LEU A 129 -4.18 -3.86 -1.52
CA LEU A 129 -3.12 -3.37 -2.43
C LEU A 129 -3.51 -3.51 -3.91
N ASP A 130 -4.54 -4.29 -4.24
CA ASP A 130 -5.20 -4.17 -5.55
C ASP A 130 -6.08 -2.92 -5.67
N THR A 131 -6.32 -2.16 -4.60
CA THR A 131 -6.89 -0.81 -4.78
C THR A 131 -5.94 0.09 -5.58
N THR A 132 -4.63 -0.19 -5.60
CA THR A 132 -3.71 0.44 -6.54
C THR A 132 -4.02 0.01 -7.97
N MET A 133 -4.32 -1.25 -8.26
CA MET A 133 -4.79 -1.68 -9.58
C MET A 133 -6.14 -1.06 -9.97
N ILE A 134 -7.11 -0.95 -9.05
CA ILE A 134 -8.41 -0.31 -9.34
C ILE A 134 -8.23 1.19 -9.54
N SER A 135 -7.48 1.86 -8.66
CA SER A 135 -7.21 3.29 -8.78
C SER A 135 -6.31 3.62 -9.96
N GLU A 136 -5.27 2.82 -10.27
CA GLU A 136 -4.41 2.98 -11.45
C GLU A 136 -5.17 2.68 -12.72
N ARG A 137 -5.98 1.60 -12.78
CA ARG A 137 -6.83 1.31 -13.94
C ARG A 137 -7.87 2.39 -14.14
N TRP A 138 -8.45 2.91 -13.06
CA TRP A 138 -9.34 4.06 -13.10
C TRP A 138 -8.60 5.30 -13.60
N HIS A 139 -7.41 5.62 -13.08
CA HIS A 139 -6.57 6.74 -13.52
C HIS A 139 -6.10 6.58 -14.98
N LEU A 140 -5.78 5.36 -15.43
CA LEU A 140 -5.38 5.05 -16.79
C LEU A 140 -6.55 5.22 -17.75
N ARG A 141 -7.74 4.69 -17.42
CA ARG A 141 -8.97 4.94 -18.17
C ARG A 141 -9.29 6.43 -18.21
N LEU A 142 -9.15 7.12 -17.08
CA LEU A 142 -9.31 8.57 -17.02
C LEU A 142 -8.36 9.25 -18.02
N LYS A 143 -7.07 8.93 -17.99
CA LYS A 143 -6.07 9.52 -18.89
C LYS A 143 -6.26 9.15 -20.37
N GLN A 144 -6.58 7.90 -20.67
CA GLN A 144 -6.59 7.36 -22.05
C GLN A 144 -7.96 7.49 -22.71
N ASP A 145 -8.99 6.99 -22.06
CA ASP A 145 -10.33 6.86 -22.65
C ASP A 145 -11.11 8.17 -22.57
N PHE A 146 -10.92 8.90 -21.46
CA PHE A 146 -11.75 10.06 -21.16
C PHE A 146 -11.05 11.40 -21.44
N LEU A 147 -9.74 11.49 -21.24
CA LEU A 147 -9.01 12.76 -21.35
C LEU A 147 -8.35 13.01 -22.70
N GLN A 148 -8.17 12.00 -23.57
CA GLN A 148 -7.46 12.14 -24.86
C GLN A 148 -6.17 12.99 -24.80
N GLN A 149 -5.46 13.00 -23.66
CA GLN A 149 -4.29 13.84 -23.36
C GLN A 149 -4.50 15.37 -23.26
N ASN A 150 -5.73 15.90 -23.24
CA ASN A 150 -5.97 17.33 -23.05
C ASN A 150 -6.23 17.68 -21.57
N ALA A 151 -5.39 18.53 -20.97
CA ALA A 151 -5.42 18.82 -19.53
C ALA A 151 -6.60 19.70 -19.09
N ASN A 152 -7.23 20.45 -20.01
CA ASN A 152 -8.30 21.39 -19.67
C ASN A 152 -9.71 20.78 -19.73
N SER A 153 -9.90 19.62 -20.38
CA SER A 153 -11.14 18.83 -20.29
C SER A 153 -11.26 18.02 -18.98
N ARG A 154 -10.27 18.18 -18.08
CA ARG A 154 -9.99 17.29 -16.95
C ARG A 154 -10.90 17.47 -15.74
N ALA A 155 -11.31 18.69 -15.43
CA ALA A 155 -12.14 18.97 -14.27
C ALA A 155 -13.62 18.76 -14.59
N ASP A 156 -14.11 19.35 -15.67
CA ASP A 156 -15.53 19.32 -16.03
C ASP A 156 -16.04 17.90 -16.29
N PHE A 157 -15.25 17.09 -17.02
CA PHE A 157 -15.65 15.70 -17.30
C PHE A 157 -15.62 14.80 -16.05
N LEU A 158 -14.63 14.98 -15.17
CA LEU A 158 -14.57 14.23 -13.91
C LEU A 158 -15.74 14.62 -13.00
N VAL A 159 -16.08 15.90 -12.94
CA VAL A 159 -17.24 16.40 -12.19
C VAL A 159 -18.53 15.79 -12.76
N ASP A 160 -18.73 15.80 -14.07
CA ASP A 160 -19.89 15.16 -14.71
C ASP A 160 -19.95 13.65 -14.44
N LEU A 161 -18.82 12.95 -14.47
CA LEU A 161 -18.75 11.52 -14.18
C LEU A 161 -19.13 11.23 -12.72
N LEU A 162 -18.63 12.03 -11.78
CA LEU A 162 -18.96 11.91 -10.36
C LEU A 162 -20.42 12.25 -10.08
N ILE A 163 -20.99 13.24 -10.76
CA ILE A 163 -22.42 13.58 -10.67
C ILE A 163 -23.27 12.37 -11.09
N ARG A 164 -22.99 11.78 -12.26
CA ARG A 164 -23.74 10.61 -12.75
C ARG A 164 -23.57 9.39 -11.85
N ALA A 165 -22.36 9.13 -11.36
CA ALA A 165 -22.13 8.00 -10.46
C ALA A 165 -22.93 8.13 -9.15
N VAL A 166 -23.09 9.35 -8.61
CA VAL A 166 -23.91 9.59 -7.42
C VAL A 166 -25.40 9.38 -7.72
N GLU A 167 -25.87 9.77 -8.90
CA GLU A 167 -27.25 9.51 -9.36
C GLU A 167 -27.51 7.99 -9.50
N ASP A 168 -26.61 7.25 -10.16
CA ASP A 168 -26.72 5.80 -10.33
C ASP A 168 -26.72 5.05 -8.98
N ILE A 169 -25.91 5.50 -8.01
CA ILE A 169 -25.87 4.95 -6.65
C ILE A 169 -27.17 5.25 -5.89
N ALA A 170 -27.75 6.43 -6.09
CA ALA A 170 -29.03 6.79 -5.49
C ALA A 170 -30.17 5.94 -6.05
N ASP A 171 -30.22 5.77 -7.37
CA ASP A 171 -31.25 4.98 -8.04
C ASP A 171 -31.18 3.49 -7.65
N THR A 172 -29.97 2.92 -7.55
CA THR A 172 -29.80 1.53 -7.09
C THR A 172 -30.18 1.34 -5.62
N ALA A 173 -29.97 2.33 -4.77
CA ALA A 173 -30.44 2.31 -3.39
C ALA A 173 -31.98 2.39 -3.31
N GLU A 174 -32.62 3.24 -4.13
CA GLU A 174 -34.09 3.34 -4.22
C GLU A 174 -34.72 2.03 -4.73
N ILE A 175 -34.12 1.37 -5.72
CA ILE A 175 -34.58 0.06 -6.23
C ILE A 175 -34.50 -1.01 -5.13
N ARG A 176 -33.40 -1.05 -4.37
CA ARG A 176 -33.23 -2.02 -3.26
C ARG A 176 -34.23 -1.80 -2.13
N GLU A 177 -34.58 -0.55 -1.82
CA GLU A 177 -35.63 -0.23 -0.85
C GLU A 177 -37.02 -0.64 -1.36
N LEU A 178 -37.30 -0.46 -2.66
CA LEU A 178 -38.55 -0.92 -3.27
C LEU A 178 -38.67 -2.45 -3.22
N GLU A 179 -37.63 -3.20 -3.56
CA GLU A 179 -37.60 -4.67 -3.45
C GLU A 179 -37.83 -5.14 -2.00
N ASN A 180 -37.20 -4.49 -1.02
CA ASN A 180 -37.42 -4.79 0.39
C ASN A 180 -38.83 -4.43 0.87
N SER A 181 -39.42 -3.36 0.36
CA SER A 181 -40.79 -2.95 0.70
C SER A 181 -41.84 -3.92 0.14
N VAL A 182 -41.64 -4.43 -1.08
CA VAL A 182 -42.50 -5.44 -1.70
C VAL A 182 -42.42 -6.76 -0.94
N ASN A 183 -41.22 -7.16 -0.52
CA ASN A 183 -41.02 -8.36 0.32
C ASN A 183 -41.61 -8.23 1.73
N MET A 184 -41.72 -7.01 2.28
CA MET A 184 -42.33 -6.75 3.59
C MET A 184 -43.86 -6.61 3.55
N THR A 185 -44.45 -6.20 2.42
CA THR A 185 -45.92 -6.14 2.28
C THR A 185 -46.61 -7.51 2.26
N GLU A 186 -45.87 -8.60 2.08
CA GLU A 186 -46.38 -9.97 2.32
C GLU A 186 -46.41 -10.35 3.82
N ALA A 187 -45.77 -9.57 4.70
CA ALA A 187 -45.65 -9.85 6.12
C ALA A 187 -46.27 -8.74 7.01
N THR A 188 -47.56 -8.94 7.31
CA THR A 188 -48.20 -8.59 8.59
C THR A 188 -48.76 -7.17 8.80
N SER A 189 -50.03 -7.17 9.20
CA SER A 189 -50.92 -6.08 9.57
C SER A 189 -50.64 -5.53 10.99
N SER A 190 -50.51 -4.20 11.09
CA SER A 190 -51.20 -3.27 12.03
C SER A 190 -50.30 -2.13 12.54
N ASN A 191 -50.77 -0.89 12.32
CA ASN A 191 -50.22 0.43 12.73
C ASN A 191 -48.81 0.91 12.27
N PRO A 192 -48.37 0.70 11.00
CA PRO A 192 -47.09 1.21 10.49
C PRO A 192 -47.12 2.65 9.94
N VAL A 193 -48.30 3.26 9.79
CA VAL A 193 -48.46 4.48 8.96
C VAL A 193 -47.80 5.71 9.56
N THR A 194 -47.89 5.90 10.89
CA THR A 194 -47.39 7.11 11.56
C THR A 194 -45.86 7.14 11.62
N GLU A 195 -45.23 6.02 11.94
CA GLU A 195 -43.77 5.90 12.06
C GLU A 195 -43.07 5.85 10.68
N ALA A 196 -43.75 5.32 9.66
CA ALA A 196 -43.29 5.41 8.28
C ALA A 196 -43.38 6.87 7.75
N GLN A 197 -44.43 7.60 8.14
CA GLN A 197 -44.59 9.00 7.76
C GLN A 197 -43.54 9.90 8.40
N GLU A 198 -43.24 9.73 9.70
CA GLU A 198 -42.17 10.48 10.37
C GLU A 198 -40.79 10.19 9.77
N ARG A 199 -40.50 8.93 9.42
CA ARG A 199 -39.26 8.58 8.70
C ARG A 199 -39.21 9.21 7.30
N ARG A 200 -40.34 9.33 6.61
CA ARG A 200 -40.42 9.99 5.31
C ARG A 200 -40.16 11.49 5.42
N ASP A 201 -40.69 12.13 6.45
CA ASP A 201 -40.52 13.56 6.69
C ASP A 201 -39.08 13.88 7.14
N GLN A 202 -38.48 13.04 7.99
CA GLN A 202 -37.05 13.13 8.33
C GLN A 202 -36.15 12.97 7.09
N ARG A 203 -36.42 11.99 6.23
CA ARG A 203 -35.67 11.81 4.97
C ARG A 203 -35.87 12.99 4.01
N SER A 204 -37.06 13.56 3.93
CA SER A 204 -37.35 14.76 3.14
C SER A 204 -36.52 15.96 3.65
N GLN A 205 -36.44 16.12 4.97
CA GLN A 205 -35.62 17.16 5.59
C GLN A 205 -34.13 16.97 5.32
N ILE A 206 -33.62 15.73 5.40
CA ILE A 206 -32.23 15.38 5.05
C ILE A 206 -31.97 15.65 3.57
N ARG A 207 -32.87 15.24 2.67
CA ARG A 207 -32.77 15.45 1.21
C ARG A 207 -32.72 16.94 0.88
N ASN A 208 -33.58 17.75 1.49
CA ASN A 208 -33.58 19.20 1.29
C ASN A 208 -32.29 19.85 1.82
N ASN A 209 -31.75 19.37 2.93
CA ASN A 209 -30.47 19.81 3.47
C ASN A 209 -29.32 19.48 2.51
N ILE A 210 -29.23 18.23 2.02
CA ILE A 210 -28.23 17.79 1.04
C ILE A 210 -28.35 18.62 -0.24
N LYS A 211 -29.56 18.79 -0.78
CA LYS A 211 -29.81 19.58 -2.00
C LYS A 211 -29.36 21.03 -1.84
N SER A 212 -29.62 21.64 -0.67
CA SER A 212 -29.16 22.98 -0.36
C SER A 212 -27.63 23.07 -0.29
N LYS A 213 -26.97 22.13 0.39
CA LYS A 213 -25.49 22.04 0.44
C LYS A 213 -24.89 21.82 -0.95
N PHE A 214 -25.51 20.98 -1.77
CA PHE A 214 -25.08 20.73 -3.15
C PHE A 214 -25.20 21.97 -4.02
N SER A 215 -26.30 22.74 -3.91
CA SER A 215 -26.42 24.03 -4.62
C SER A 215 -25.33 25.03 -4.24
N VAL A 216 -24.89 25.05 -2.98
CA VAL A 216 -23.75 25.87 -2.55
C VAL A 216 -22.44 25.37 -3.17
N ILE A 217 -22.20 24.06 -3.19
CA ILE A 217 -21.03 23.46 -3.84
C ILE A 217 -21.01 23.79 -5.34
N THR A 218 -22.13 23.61 -6.04
CA THR A 218 -22.23 23.93 -7.48
C THR A 218 -21.97 25.42 -7.74
N ALA A 219 -22.50 26.32 -6.92
CA ALA A 219 -22.23 27.76 -7.03
C ALA A 219 -20.74 28.08 -6.80
N ASN A 220 -20.12 27.45 -5.80
CA ASN A 220 -18.70 27.64 -5.49
C ASN A 220 -17.79 27.06 -6.58
N VAL A 221 -18.12 25.88 -7.14
CA VAL A 221 -17.38 25.27 -8.26
C VAL A 221 -17.48 26.15 -9.51
N ASN A 222 -18.67 26.65 -9.84
CA ASN A 222 -18.86 27.58 -10.96
C ASN A 222 -18.11 28.90 -10.74
N SER A 223 -18.01 29.38 -9.50
CA SER A 223 -17.16 30.54 -9.18
C SER A 223 -15.67 30.20 -9.32
N LEU A 224 -15.26 28.99 -8.93
CA LEU A 224 -13.89 28.49 -9.04
C LEU A 224 -13.38 28.46 -10.48
N VAL A 225 -14.19 27.92 -11.38
CA VAL A 225 -13.88 27.81 -12.81
C VAL A 225 -13.66 29.19 -13.44
N ASN A 226 -14.23 30.24 -12.85
CA ASN A 226 -14.17 31.61 -13.35
C ASN A 226 -13.16 32.52 -12.62
N THR A 227 -12.50 32.09 -11.54
CA THR A 227 -11.59 32.94 -10.75
C THR A 227 -10.26 32.25 -10.49
N ASN A 228 -9.17 32.82 -11.02
CA ASN A 228 -7.85 32.19 -10.90
C ASN A 228 -7.09 32.61 -9.62
N THR A 229 -6.48 31.59 -9.00
CA THR A 229 -5.27 31.53 -8.17
C THR A 229 -5.25 31.58 -6.64
N GLU A 230 -6.22 32.09 -5.87
CA GLU A 230 -6.19 31.87 -4.39
C GLU A 230 -7.56 31.64 -3.75
N GLN A 231 -8.58 32.38 -4.18
CA GLN A 231 -9.95 32.21 -3.70
C GLN A 231 -10.51 30.82 -4.03
N ALA A 232 -10.08 30.25 -5.16
CA ALA A 232 -10.39 28.89 -5.60
C ALA A 232 -9.90 27.81 -4.60
N LEU A 233 -8.74 28.01 -3.98
CA LEU A 233 -8.21 27.06 -2.98
C LEU A 233 -9.00 27.12 -1.67
N SER A 234 -9.48 28.31 -1.27
CA SER A 234 -10.37 28.46 -0.11
C SER A 234 -11.69 27.72 -0.33
N PHE A 235 -12.31 27.89 -1.50
CA PHE A 235 -13.56 27.21 -1.83
C PHE A 235 -13.40 25.69 -1.97
N LEU A 236 -12.27 25.20 -2.50
CA LEU A 236 -11.95 23.76 -2.51
C LEU A 236 -11.84 23.19 -1.08
N LYS A 237 -11.26 23.96 -0.15
CA LYS A 237 -11.18 23.58 1.26
C LYS A 237 -12.56 23.51 1.90
N ASP A 238 -13.43 24.47 1.62
CA ASP A 238 -14.82 24.48 2.13
C ASP A 238 -15.62 23.29 1.60
N ILE A 239 -15.43 22.91 0.33
CA ILE A 239 -16.06 21.72 -0.27
C ILE A 239 -15.54 20.45 0.41
N TYR A 240 -14.23 20.35 0.67
CA TYR A 240 -13.63 19.21 1.36
C TYR A 240 -14.20 19.05 2.78
N GLU A 241 -14.30 20.14 3.55
CA GLU A 241 -14.89 20.13 4.90
C GLU A 241 -16.37 19.71 4.88
N LEU A 242 -17.14 20.11 3.88
CA LEU A 242 -18.54 19.69 3.72
C LEU A 242 -18.68 18.19 3.40
N VAL A 243 -17.80 17.66 2.55
CA VAL A 243 -17.75 16.22 2.23
C VAL A 243 -17.32 15.41 3.44
N ASP A 244 -16.33 15.87 4.19
CA ASP A 244 -15.85 15.23 5.42
C ASP A 244 -16.97 15.18 6.48
N GLN A 245 -17.66 16.30 6.71
CA GLN A 245 -18.83 16.36 7.60
C GLN A 245 -19.96 15.43 7.14
N ALA A 246 -20.20 15.31 5.84
CA ALA A 246 -21.20 14.38 5.31
C ALA A 246 -20.79 12.92 5.51
N SER A 247 -19.50 12.61 5.40
CA SER A 247 -18.95 11.26 5.64
C SER A 247 -19.01 10.83 7.11
N MET A 248 -18.99 11.79 8.03
CA MET A 248 -19.12 11.58 9.48
C MET A 248 -20.57 11.30 9.92
N ILE A 249 -21.56 11.50 9.04
CA ILE A 249 -22.94 11.07 9.28
C ILE A 249 -22.94 9.54 9.16
N LYS A 250 -22.56 8.87 10.26
CA LYS A 250 -22.70 7.42 10.41
C LYS A 250 -24.17 7.08 10.14
N LEU A 251 -24.42 6.35 9.06
CA LEU A 251 -25.67 5.60 8.93
C LEU A 251 -25.73 4.71 10.17
N HIS A 252 -26.65 5.03 11.08
CA HIS A 252 -26.85 4.24 12.29
C HIS A 252 -27.04 2.78 11.86
N PRO A 253 -26.13 1.85 12.21
CA PRO A 253 -26.40 0.45 11.97
C PRO A 253 -27.65 0.10 12.78
N VAL A 254 -28.61 -0.54 12.13
CA VAL A 254 -29.70 -1.23 12.81
C VAL A 254 -29.04 -2.15 13.84
N SER A 255 -29.37 -1.95 15.12
CA SER A 255 -28.68 -2.59 16.23
C SER A 255 -28.89 -4.10 16.19
N GLU A 256 -27.83 -4.85 15.89
CA GLU A 256 -27.70 -6.22 16.36
C GLU A 256 -26.69 -6.22 17.49
N ASN A 257 -27.21 -6.54 18.68
CA ASN A 257 -26.44 -6.96 19.85
C ASN A 257 -25.44 -8.03 19.44
N LEU A 258 -24.17 -7.88 19.81
CA LEU A 258 -23.34 -8.99 20.28
C LEU A 258 -22.16 -8.42 21.07
N ASP A 259 -22.15 -8.73 22.36
CA ASP A 259 -21.04 -8.55 23.28
C ASP A 259 -19.86 -9.44 22.88
N SER A 260 -18.62 -8.90 22.89
CA SER A 260 -17.46 -9.66 23.40
C SER A 260 -16.22 -8.75 23.56
N GLU A 261 -15.65 -8.86 24.76
CA GLU A 261 -14.46 -8.20 25.31
C GLU A 261 -13.12 -8.85 24.91
N PHE A 262 -12.08 -7.99 24.80
CA PHE A 262 -10.62 -8.14 25.07
C PHE A 262 -9.81 -9.30 24.41
N ILE A 263 -8.51 -9.18 24.06
CA ILE A 263 -7.31 -9.03 24.91
C ILE A 263 -6.07 -8.61 24.05
N SER A 264 -5.16 -7.83 24.65
CA SER A 264 -3.80 -7.50 24.15
C SER A 264 -2.75 -8.58 24.47
N VAL A 265 -1.80 -8.85 23.57
CA VAL A 265 -0.55 -9.54 23.92
C VAL A 265 0.64 -8.94 23.16
N ILE A 266 1.73 -8.67 23.90
CA ILE A 266 3.06 -8.23 23.44
C ILE A 266 3.98 -9.46 23.43
N TYR A 267 4.76 -9.66 22.36
CA TYR A 267 6.02 -10.42 22.44
C TYR A 267 7.12 -9.81 21.56
N ILE A 268 8.33 -9.80 22.12
CA ILE A 268 9.63 -9.45 21.53
C ILE A 268 10.42 -10.75 21.43
N THR A 269 11.07 -11.06 20.29
CA THR A 269 12.31 -11.89 20.23
C THR A 269 12.96 -11.91 18.82
N PRO A 270 14.27 -12.23 18.71
CA PRO A 270 15.19 -11.72 17.68
C PRO A 270 15.24 -12.60 16.41
N VAL A 271 15.46 -11.96 15.25
CA VAL A 271 15.60 -12.65 13.96
C VAL A 271 17.03 -13.16 13.77
N THR A 272 17.10 -14.48 13.60
CA THR A 272 18.23 -15.29 13.12
C THR A 272 18.57 -15.00 11.66
N LEU A 273 19.87 -14.95 11.34
CA LEU A 273 20.43 -14.89 9.98
C LEU A 273 19.90 -16.05 9.11
N PHE A 274 19.05 -15.73 8.12
CA PHE A 274 18.64 -16.65 7.06
C PHE A 274 19.52 -16.43 5.83
N SER A 275 20.17 -17.49 5.34
CA SER A 275 20.84 -17.50 4.04
C SER A 275 19.81 -17.40 2.91
N PRO A 276 20.03 -16.58 1.86
CA PRO A 276 19.13 -16.53 0.71
C PRO A 276 19.25 -17.82 -0.11
N VAL A 277 18.11 -18.48 -0.34
CA VAL A 277 17.97 -19.52 -1.36
C VAL A 277 18.09 -18.84 -2.73
N VAL A 278 19.16 -19.12 -3.47
CA VAL A 278 19.34 -18.65 -4.85
C VAL A 278 18.65 -19.66 -5.78
N ASP A 279 17.57 -19.25 -6.44
CA ASP A 279 16.94 -20.04 -7.50
C ASP A 279 17.96 -20.27 -8.66
N PRO A 280 18.05 -21.48 -9.25
CA PRO A 280 18.95 -21.75 -10.36
C PRO A 280 18.60 -20.89 -11.58
N ILE A 281 19.62 -20.26 -12.18
CA ILE A 281 19.50 -19.44 -13.39
C ILE A 281 19.01 -20.31 -14.57
N PRO A 282 17.92 -19.94 -15.27
CA PRO A 282 17.49 -20.64 -16.47
C PRO A 282 18.54 -20.56 -17.57
N SER A 283 18.92 -21.70 -18.14
CA SER A 283 19.99 -21.85 -19.14
C SER A 283 19.75 -21.16 -20.50
N GLU A 284 18.66 -20.40 -20.67
CA GLU A 284 18.29 -19.76 -21.95
C GLU A 284 18.91 -18.38 -22.18
N LEU A 285 19.73 -17.86 -21.26
CA LEU A 285 20.43 -16.56 -21.42
C LEU A 285 21.95 -16.68 -21.62
N ALA A 286 22.47 -17.90 -21.83
CA ALA A 286 23.87 -18.12 -22.20
C ALA A 286 24.01 -18.34 -23.71
N MET A 287 23.69 -17.30 -24.50
CA MET A 287 24.13 -17.14 -25.89
C MET A 287 24.43 -15.67 -26.17
#